data_AF-A0A962C144-F1
#
_entry.id   AF-A0A962C144-F1
#
_cell.length_a   1.000
_cell.length_b   1.000
_cell.length_c   1.000
_cell.angle_alpha   90.00
_cell.angle_beta   90.00
_cell.angle_gamma   90.00
#
_symmetry.space_group_name_H-M   'P 1'
#
loop_
_entity.id
_entity.type
_entity.pdbx_description
1 polymer ?
#
loop_
_entity_poly.entity_id
_entity_poly.type
_entity_poly.pdbx_seq_one_letter_code
_entity_poly.pdbx_strand_id
1 'polypeptide(L)'
;MIEQACIRCGECSTPCPASIHPQRVLAALRRDDIADALASGLEACMACGRCDEVCPSQIPLSTRFALALADHQAQQAKQAFALASRERYRAHQARLQREHQEQANERASKRANHAAASAVAAALARKKQGRQQHDEPT
;
A
#
# COMPACT_ATOMS: atom_id res chain seq x y z
N MET A 1 -37.71 -24.77 -0.66
CA MET A 1 -36.73 -25.39 -1.58
C MET A 1 -35.47 -25.65 -0.78
N ILE A 2 -34.97 -26.89 -0.77
CA ILE A 2 -33.83 -27.31 0.06
C ILE A 2 -32.64 -27.49 -0.88
N GLU A 3 -31.59 -26.68 -0.72
CA GLU A 3 -30.34 -26.82 -1.47
C GLU A 3 -29.76 -28.23 -1.30
N GLN A 4 -29.34 -28.85 -2.41
CA GLN A 4 -28.69 -30.15 -2.43
C GLN A 4 -27.21 -30.03 -2.81
N ALA A 5 -26.44 -31.09 -2.54
CA ALA A 5 -25.05 -31.16 -2.97
C ALA A 5 -24.92 -31.03 -4.51
N CYS A 6 -23.85 -30.38 -4.96
CA CYS A 6 -23.58 -30.25 -6.39
C CYS A 6 -23.21 -31.61 -6.98
N ILE A 7 -23.97 -32.08 -7.98
CA ILE A 7 -23.75 -33.36 -8.67
C ILE A 7 -22.82 -33.25 -9.89
N ARG A 8 -22.26 -32.06 -10.16
CA ARG A 8 -21.30 -31.84 -11.24
C ARG A 8 -21.83 -32.13 -12.66
N CYS A 9 -23.11 -31.84 -12.92
CA CYS A 9 -23.76 -32.08 -14.22
C CYS A 9 -23.29 -31.15 -15.37
N GLY A 10 -22.74 -29.96 -15.06
CA GLY A 10 -22.22 -29.02 -16.06
C GLY A 10 -23.25 -28.09 -16.73
N GLU A 11 -24.55 -28.28 -16.49
CA GLU A 11 -25.64 -27.54 -17.15
C GLU A 11 -25.60 -26.03 -16.94
N CYS A 12 -25.01 -25.57 -15.84
CA CYS A 12 -24.84 -24.15 -15.51
C CYS A 12 -23.96 -23.37 -16.51
N SER A 13 -23.09 -24.03 -17.29
CA SER A 13 -22.17 -23.34 -18.21
C SER A 13 -22.86 -22.96 -19.53
N THR A 14 -23.74 -23.83 -20.03
CA THR A 14 -24.42 -23.65 -21.33
C THR A 14 -25.23 -22.37 -21.45
N PRO A 15 -26.01 -21.95 -20.45
CA PRO A 15 -26.84 -20.75 -20.57
C PRO A 15 -26.12 -19.49 -20.05
N CYS A 16 -24.84 -19.58 -19.66
CA CYS A 16 -24.11 -18.46 -19.10
C CYS A 16 -23.76 -17.42 -20.19
N PRO A 17 -24.26 -16.17 -20.11
CA PRO A 17 -23.98 -15.14 -21.11
C PRO A 17 -22.52 -14.68 -21.10
N ALA A 18 -21.84 -14.81 -19.95
CA ALA A 18 -20.44 -14.43 -19.79
C ALA A 18 -19.46 -15.56 -20.11
N SER A 19 -19.96 -16.74 -20.50
CA SER A 19 -19.14 -17.92 -20.84
C SER A 19 -18.11 -18.33 -19.75
N ILE A 20 -18.43 -18.08 -18.47
CA ILE A 20 -17.60 -18.53 -17.34
C ILE A 20 -17.78 -20.04 -17.13
N HIS A 21 -17.00 -20.65 -16.23
CA HIS A 21 -17.18 -22.06 -15.85
C HIS A 21 -17.75 -22.15 -14.42
N PRO A 22 -19.08 -22.02 -14.20
CA PRO A 22 -19.67 -21.90 -12.85
C PRO A 22 -19.32 -23.06 -11.92
N GLN A 23 -19.21 -24.28 -12.45
CA GLN A 23 -18.83 -25.45 -11.68
C GLN A 23 -17.40 -25.34 -11.10
N ARG A 24 -16.43 -24.80 -11.85
CA ARG A 24 -15.06 -24.59 -11.37
C ARG A 24 -15.03 -23.43 -10.37
N VAL A 25 -15.74 -22.34 -10.67
CA VAL A 25 -15.89 -21.21 -9.75
C VAL A 25 -16.48 -21.68 -8.41
N LEU A 26 -17.59 -22.42 -8.42
CA LEU A 26 -18.19 -22.97 -7.19
C LEU A 26 -17.21 -23.88 -6.44
N ALA A 27 -16.49 -24.75 -7.15
CA ALA A 27 -15.52 -25.64 -6.54
C ALA A 27 -14.36 -24.86 -5.90
N ALA A 28 -13.90 -23.78 -6.53
CA ALA A 28 -12.86 -22.89 -6.01
C ALA A 28 -13.35 -22.12 -4.77
N LEU A 29 -14.55 -21.53 -4.82
CA LEU A 29 -15.16 -20.84 -3.68
C LEU A 29 -15.40 -21.76 -2.48
N ARG A 30 -15.76 -23.03 -2.70
CA ARG A 30 -15.87 -24.02 -1.62
C ARG A 30 -14.55 -24.37 -0.93
N ARG A 31 -13.41 -24.08 -1.57
CA ARG A 31 -12.07 -24.23 -1.02
C ARG A 31 -11.48 -22.90 -0.54
N ASP A 32 -12.28 -21.83 -0.51
CA ASP A 32 -11.85 -20.46 -0.25
C ASP A 32 -10.70 -19.97 -1.18
N ASP A 33 -10.62 -20.56 -2.38
CA ASP A 33 -9.59 -20.27 -3.38
C ASP A 33 -10.09 -19.23 -4.38
N ILE A 34 -10.01 -17.95 -4.01
CA ILE A 34 -10.41 -16.83 -4.87
C ILE A 34 -9.55 -16.76 -6.13
N ALA A 35 -8.28 -17.15 -6.08
CA ALA A 35 -7.38 -17.09 -7.23
C ALA A 35 -7.84 -18.06 -8.34
N ASP A 36 -8.15 -19.31 -8.00
CA ASP A 36 -8.73 -20.27 -8.96
C ASP A 36 -10.14 -19.85 -9.42
N ALA A 37 -10.93 -19.22 -8.55
CA ALA A 37 -12.23 -18.68 -8.92
C ALA A 37 -12.12 -17.58 -9.99
N LEU A 38 -11.17 -16.64 -9.82
CA LEU A 38 -10.87 -15.60 -10.81
C LEU A 38 -10.35 -16.20 -12.12
N ALA A 39 -9.41 -17.15 -12.05
CA ALA A 39 -8.90 -17.86 -13.23
C ALA A 39 -10.00 -18.64 -13.97
N SER A 40 -11.09 -18.98 -13.29
CA SER A 40 -12.27 -19.66 -13.83
C SER A 40 -13.36 -18.70 -14.32
N GLY A 41 -13.11 -17.39 -14.31
CA GLY A 41 -13.98 -16.35 -14.85
C GLY A 41 -14.89 -15.65 -13.84
N LEU A 42 -14.66 -15.77 -12.52
CA LEU A 42 -15.51 -15.13 -11.49
C LEU A 42 -15.70 -13.61 -11.74
N GLU A 43 -14.67 -12.92 -12.20
CA GLU A 43 -14.70 -11.47 -12.48
C GLU A 43 -15.64 -11.05 -13.62
N ALA A 44 -15.96 -11.98 -14.53
CA ALA A 44 -16.92 -11.75 -15.61
C ALA A 44 -18.38 -12.02 -15.19
N CYS A 45 -18.61 -12.50 -13.97
CA CYS A 45 -19.95 -12.79 -13.48
C CYS A 45 -20.76 -11.49 -13.28
N MET A 46 -21.87 -11.37 -14.02
CA MET A 46 -22.82 -10.24 -13.93
C MET A 46 -24.07 -10.54 -13.08
N ALA A 47 -24.04 -11.60 -12.27
CA ALA A 47 -25.15 -12.02 -11.40
C ALA A 47 -26.52 -12.17 -12.11
N CYS A 48 -26.53 -12.66 -13.36
CA CYS A 48 -27.75 -12.77 -14.17
C CYS A 48 -28.74 -13.88 -13.72
N GLY A 49 -28.36 -14.76 -12.80
CA GLY A 49 -29.26 -15.81 -12.26
C GLY A 49 -29.46 -17.04 -13.14
N ARG A 50 -29.01 -17.04 -14.39
CA ARG A 50 -29.30 -18.14 -15.34
C ARG A 50 -28.76 -19.50 -14.92
N CYS A 51 -27.63 -19.53 -14.22
CA CYS A 51 -27.05 -20.75 -13.67
C CYS A 51 -27.86 -21.32 -12.49
N ASP A 52 -28.65 -20.50 -11.79
CA ASP A 52 -29.53 -20.93 -10.70
C ASP A 52 -30.79 -21.59 -11.25
N GLU A 53 -31.35 -21.02 -12.32
CA GLU A 53 -32.54 -21.52 -13.02
C GLU A 53 -32.36 -22.97 -13.51
N VAL A 54 -31.18 -23.29 -14.03
CA VAL A 54 -30.87 -24.62 -14.59
C VAL A 54 -30.25 -25.59 -13.59
N CYS A 55 -30.01 -25.18 -12.34
CA CYS A 55 -29.30 -26.03 -11.38
C CYS A 55 -30.24 -27.10 -10.80
N PRO A 56 -30.03 -28.41 -11.08
CA PRO A 56 -30.88 -29.46 -10.50
C PRO A 56 -30.72 -29.57 -8.97
N SER A 57 -29.58 -29.10 -8.44
CA SER A 57 -29.30 -29.07 -7.01
C SER A 57 -29.88 -27.85 -6.27
N GLN A 58 -30.59 -26.94 -6.98
CA GLN A 58 -31.16 -25.71 -6.42
C GLN A 58 -30.12 -24.83 -5.69
N ILE A 59 -28.89 -24.81 -6.20
CA ILE A 59 -27.79 -24.03 -5.63
C ILE A 59 -27.92 -22.56 -6.10
N PRO A 60 -27.90 -21.56 -5.19
CA PRO A 60 -27.88 -20.15 -5.57
C PRO A 60 -26.47 -19.71 -6.00
N LEU A 61 -26.04 -20.15 -7.18
CA LEU A 61 -24.72 -19.85 -7.76
C LEU A 61 -24.53 -18.35 -7.99
N SER A 62 -25.53 -17.67 -8.56
CA SER A 62 -25.44 -16.23 -8.86
C SER A 62 -25.18 -15.40 -7.60
N THR A 63 -25.90 -15.70 -6.51
CA THR A 63 -25.73 -15.04 -5.21
C THR A 63 -24.35 -15.33 -4.64
N ARG A 64 -23.89 -16.59 -4.67
CA ARG A 64 -22.55 -16.96 -4.17
C ARG A 64 -21.44 -16.24 -4.92
N PHE A 65 -21.54 -16.17 -6.24
CA PHE A 65 -20.54 -15.50 -7.06
C PHE A 65 -20.57 -13.99 -6.87
N ALA A 66 -21.75 -13.39 -6.77
CA ALA A 66 -21.90 -11.96 -6.52
C ALA A 66 -21.29 -11.56 -5.17
N LEU A 67 -21.56 -12.33 -4.11
CA LEU A 67 -20.96 -12.10 -2.79
C LEU A 67 -19.43 -12.23 -2.84
N ALA A 68 -18.90 -13.31 -3.43
CA ALA A 68 -17.46 -13.51 -3.54
C ALA A 68 -16.77 -12.41 -4.35
N LEU A 69 -17.38 -11.96 -5.45
CA LEU A 69 -16.84 -10.87 -6.25
C LEU A 69 -16.87 -9.53 -5.50
N ALA A 70 -17.96 -9.23 -4.78
CA ALA A 70 -18.07 -8.03 -3.97
C ALA A 70 -17.03 -8.02 -2.83
N ASP A 71 -16.83 -9.15 -2.15
CA ASP A 71 -15.80 -9.31 -1.12
C ASP A 71 -14.39 -9.10 -1.69
N HIS A 72 -14.11 -9.67 -2.85
CA HIS A 72 -12.83 -9.49 -3.54
C HIS A 72 -12.58 -8.02 -3.89
N GLN A 73 -13.57 -7.35 -4.48
CA GLN A 73 -13.48 -5.93 -4.83
C GLN A 73 -13.30 -5.05 -3.58
N ALA A 74 -14.01 -5.35 -2.49
CA ALA A 74 -13.86 -4.64 -1.22
C ALA A 74 -12.45 -4.83 -0.63
N GLN A 75 -11.87 -6.03 -0.74
CA GLN A 75 -10.49 -6.28 -0.34
C GLN A 75 -9.49 -5.49 -1.20
N GLN A 76 -9.66 -5.48 -2.52
CA GLN A 76 -8.82 -4.70 -3.43
C GLN A 76 -8.90 -3.20 -3.13
N ALA A 77 -10.09 -2.66 -2.90
CA ALA A 77 -10.27 -1.26 -2.53
C ALA A 77 -9.57 -0.90 -1.20
N LYS A 78 -9.68 -1.78 -0.19
CA LYS A 78 -8.96 -1.61 1.09
C LYS A 78 -7.45 -1.61 0.90
N GLN A 79 -6.93 -2.53 0.08
CA GLN A 79 -5.50 -2.60 -0.23
C GLN A 79 -5.03 -1.34 -0.97
N ALA A 80 -5.74 -0.91 -2.01
CA ALA A 80 -5.43 0.30 -2.76
C ALA A 80 -5.41 1.54 -1.86
N PHE A 81 -6.40 1.68 -0.98
CA PHE A 81 -6.45 2.76 0.00
C PHE A 81 -5.28 2.72 0.99
N ALA A 82 -4.91 1.53 1.48
CA ALA A 82 -3.78 1.36 2.39
C ALA A 82 -2.45 1.73 1.71
N LEU A 83 -2.25 1.34 0.45
CA LEU A 83 -1.06 1.69 -0.33
C LEU A 83 -0.96 3.20 -0.55
N ALA A 84 -2.05 3.83 -1.02
CA ALA A 84 -2.10 5.28 -1.23
C ALA A 84 -1.86 6.06 0.08
N SER A 85 -2.39 5.58 1.20
CA SER A 85 -2.17 6.19 2.52
C SER A 85 -0.71 6.06 2.97
N ARG A 86 -0.07 4.90 2.75
CA ARG A 86 1.35 4.68 3.03
C ARG A 86 2.23 5.60 2.18
N GLU A 87 1.90 5.78 0.92
CA GLU A 87 2.64 6.68 0.02
C GLU A 87 2.55 8.13 0.48
N ARG A 88 1.34 8.63 0.77
CA ARG A 88 1.15 9.98 1.34
C ARG A 88 1.94 10.18 2.63
N TYR A 89 1.91 9.20 3.53
CA TYR A 89 2.65 9.26 4.79
C TYR A 89 4.17 9.35 4.55
N ARG A 90 4.72 8.50 3.67
CA ARG A 90 6.14 8.52 3.32
C ARG A 90 6.55 9.85 2.69
N ALA A 91 5.76 10.40 1.78
CA ALA A 91 6.02 11.69 1.16
C ALA A 91 6.04 12.83 2.21
N HIS A 92 5.11 12.80 3.17
CA HIS A 92 5.08 13.75 4.28
C HIS A 92 6.30 13.62 5.18
N GLN A 93 6.66 12.40 5.59
CA GLN A 93 7.86 12.15 6.41
C GLN A 93 9.14 12.63 5.72
N ALA A 94 9.29 12.35 4.42
CA ALA A 94 10.45 12.80 3.65
C ALA A 94 10.56 14.34 3.61
N ARG A 95 9.44 15.05 3.53
CA ARG A 95 9.43 16.53 3.58
C ARG A 95 9.87 17.05 4.96
N LEU A 96 9.28 16.53 6.03
CA LEU A 96 9.67 16.92 7.39
C LEU A 96 11.14 16.62 7.69
N GLN A 97 11.64 15.48 7.22
CA GLN A 97 13.06 15.11 7.38
C GLN A 97 13.99 16.07 6.64
N ARG A 98 13.63 16.50 5.42
CA ARG A 98 14.40 17.51 4.68
C ARG A 98 14.42 18.85 5.40
N GLU A 99 13.26 19.34 5.82
CA GLU A 99 13.14 20.60 6.58
C GLU A 99 13.97 20.54 7.89
N HIS A 100 13.89 19.43 8.63
CA HIS A 100 14.68 19.23 9.85
C HIS A 100 16.18 19.16 9.57
N GLN A 101 16.59 18.47 8.50
CA GLN A 101 18.00 18.36 8.10
C GLN A 101 18.56 19.72 7.67
N GLU A 102 17.80 20.51 6.90
CA GLU A 102 18.16 21.87 6.50
C GLU A 102 18.36 22.76 7.72
N GLN A 103 17.40 22.77 8.66
CA GLN A 103 17.53 23.52 9.91
C GLN A 103 18.72 23.07 10.76
N ALA A 104 18.98 21.77 10.84
CA ALA A 104 20.14 21.23 11.55
C ALA A 104 21.46 21.66 10.89
N ASN A 105 21.54 21.60 9.56
CA ASN A 105 22.70 22.04 8.78
C ASN A 105 22.96 23.53 8.95
N GLU A 106 21.91 24.37 8.89
CA GLU A 106 22.03 25.80 9.12
C GLU A 106 22.53 26.11 10.53
N ARG A 107 21.97 25.45 11.56
CA ARG A 107 22.40 25.62 12.95
C ARG A 107 23.85 25.17 13.14
N ALA A 108 24.24 24.05 12.54
CA ALA A 108 25.61 23.54 12.57
C ALA A 108 26.58 24.50 11.87
N SER A 109 26.23 25.01 10.69
CA SER A 109 27.01 26.00 9.95
C SER A 109 27.18 27.30 10.75
N LYS A 110 26.08 27.85 11.31
CA LYS A 110 26.14 29.03 12.18
C LYS A 110 27.03 28.80 13.41
N ARG A 111 26.94 27.63 14.07
CA ARG A 111 27.81 27.26 15.20
C ARG A 111 29.28 27.12 14.79
N ALA A 112 29.56 26.47 13.66
CA ALA A 112 30.90 26.29 13.13
C ALA A 112 31.54 27.65 12.77
N ASN A 113 30.80 28.53 12.10
CA ASN A 113 31.23 29.88 11.77
C ASN A 113 31.53 30.70 13.02
N HIS A 114 30.65 30.63 14.03
CA HIS A 114 30.87 31.33 15.30
C HIS A 114 32.10 30.79 16.06
N ALA A 115 32.29 29.47 16.09
CA ALA A 115 33.46 28.83 16.70
C ALA A 115 34.77 29.16 15.96
N ALA A 116 34.75 29.21 14.62
CA ALA A 116 35.89 29.63 13.83
C ALA A 116 36.23 31.10 14.08
N ALA A 117 35.22 31.99 14.11
CA ALA A 117 35.41 33.41 14.41
C ALA A 117 35.99 33.63 15.82
N SER A 118 35.51 32.90 16.83
CA SER A 118 36.01 33.00 18.20
C SER A 118 37.44 32.44 18.35
N ALA A 119 37.78 31.36 17.64
CA ALA A 119 39.14 30.82 17.60
C ALA A 119 40.13 31.80 16.95
N VAL A 120 39.75 32.45 15.85
CA VAL A 120 40.57 33.48 15.19
C VAL A 120 40.74 34.69 16.11
N ALA A 121 39.67 35.17 16.76
CA ALA A 121 39.75 36.26 17.73
C ALA A 121 40.69 35.93 18.91
N ALA A 122 40.61 34.71 19.44
CA ALA A 122 41.50 34.24 20.51
C ALA A 122 42.97 34.16 20.04
N ALA A 123 43.23 33.69 18.82
CA ALA A 123 44.57 33.64 18.24
C ALA A 123 45.16 35.04 18.01
N LEU A 124 44.37 35.98 17.52
CA LEU A 124 44.77 37.39 17.35
C LEU A 124 45.06 38.07 18.69
N ALA A 125 44.24 37.81 19.73
CA ALA A 125 44.46 38.33 21.08
C ALA A 125 45.78 37.82 21.69
N ARG A 126 46.09 36.52 21.53
CA ARG A 126 47.38 35.93 21.97
C ARG A 126 48.57 36.56 21.24
N LYS A 127 48.46 36.80 19.93
CA LYS A 127 49.53 37.43 19.13
C LYS A 127 49.79 38.88 19.53
N LYS A 128 48.73 39.63 19.89
CA LYS A 128 48.83 41.02 20.35
C LYS A 128 49.54 41.11 21.72
N GLN A 129 49.23 40.19 22.63
CA GLN A 129 49.88 40.09 23.94
C GLN A 129 51.37 39.73 23.82
N GLY A 130 51.74 38.82 22.93
CA GLY A 130 53.16 38.48 22.68
C GLY A 130 53.99 39.60 22.03
N ARG A 131 53.35 40.54 21.30
CA ARG A 131 54.03 41.70 20.69
C ARG A 131 54.26 42.84 21.69
N GLN A 132 53.41 42.97 22.71
CA GLN A 132 53.54 44.00 23.76
C GLN A 132 54.65 43.67 24.78
N GLN A 133 55.02 42.40 24.93
CA GLN A 133 56.11 41.97 25.82
C GLN A 133 57.51 42.08 25.19
N HIS A 134 57.61 42.41 23.90
CA HIS A 134 58.89 42.54 23.17
C HIS A 134 59.25 44.00 22.84
N ASP A 135 58.48 44.97 23.34
CA ASP A 135 58.59 46.41 23.08
C ASP A 135 58.80 47.20 24.40
N GLU A 136 59.48 46.60 25.38
CA GLU A 136 59.94 47.26 26.61
C GLU A 136 61.46 47.50 26.48
N PRO A 137 61.94 48.76 26.53
CA PRO A 137 63.30 49.12 26.10
C PRO A 137 64.34 48.87 27.20
N THR A 138 65.54 48.44 26.80
CA THR A 138 66.80 48.72 27.52
C THR A 138 67.68 49.57 26.64
#